data_AF-A0A1V4APS7-F1
#
_entry.id   AF-A0A1V4APS7-F1
#
_cell.length_a   1.000
_cell.length_b   1.000
_cell.length_c   1.000
_cell.angle_alpha   90.00
_cell.angle_beta   90.00
_cell.angle_gamma   90.00
#
_symmetry.space_group_name_H-M   'P 1'
#
loop_
_entity.id
_entity.type
_entity.pdbx_description
1 polymer ?
#
loop_
_entity_poly.entity_id
_entity_poly.type
_entity_poly.pdbx_seq_one_letter_code
_entity_poly.pdbx_strand_id
1 'polypeptide(L)'
;MLSRTAKKFIDKVIDIEHTELFVILILSIIVLSAGAASHLGLSEAIGAFLAGLLLSETKQRHRISEAIKPFQQFSTAIFFVAFGMSVDYKHMGSLIPIGIFIFVTTSFSKVFGGYCIGKTYALSKRASLRLGFSLIPRGEFSIILAGTIAMSSHAPYPLKSLTGVYVLLSAILGSILMKEADWFIKWFFEGKDKGHPQMGGHSARMKVE
;
A
#
# COMPACT_ATOMS: atom_id res chain seq x y z
N MET A 1 24.61 5.19 -18.92
CA MET A 1 24.65 5.49 -20.37
C MET A 1 23.44 4.90 -21.12
N LEU A 2 23.03 3.65 -20.80
CA LEU A 2 21.83 3.00 -21.35
C LEU A 2 20.51 3.77 -21.18
N SER A 3 20.24 4.41 -20.02
CA SER A 3 18.96 5.09 -19.81
C SER A 3 18.75 6.33 -20.70
N ARG A 4 19.83 7.05 -21.06
CA ARG A 4 19.72 8.24 -21.93
C ARG A 4 19.36 7.88 -23.37
N THR A 5 19.88 6.76 -23.88
CA THR A 5 19.58 6.29 -25.24
C THR A 5 18.17 5.71 -25.31
N ALA A 6 17.79 4.90 -24.31
CA ALA A 6 16.44 4.37 -24.19
C ALA A 6 15.40 5.51 -24.16
N LYS A 7 15.65 6.55 -23.37
CA LYS A 7 14.77 7.73 -23.27
C LYS A 7 14.54 8.43 -24.62
N LYS A 8 15.59 8.68 -25.40
CA LYS A 8 15.45 9.33 -26.73
C LYS A 8 14.64 8.50 -27.71
N PHE A 9 14.80 7.16 -27.65
CA PHE A 9 14.06 6.26 -28.51
C PHE A 9 12.58 6.19 -28.10
N ILE A 10 12.33 6.09 -26.79
CA ILE A 10 10.98 6.10 -26.22
C ILE A 10 10.27 7.42 -26.56
N ASP A 11 10.90 8.58 -26.35
CA ASP A 11 10.31 9.88 -26.67
C ASP A 11 9.92 10.00 -28.17
N LYS A 12 10.68 9.38 -29.08
CA LYS A 12 10.41 9.40 -30.53
C LYS A 12 9.27 8.46 -30.93
N VAL A 13 9.11 7.34 -30.23
CA VAL A 13 8.04 6.36 -30.49
C VAL A 13 6.70 6.80 -29.86
N ILE A 14 6.77 7.55 -28.75
CA ILE A 14 5.60 8.04 -27.99
C ILE A 14 4.99 9.32 -28.60
N ASP A 15 5.63 9.95 -29.59
CA ASP A 15 5.14 11.15 -30.28
C ASP A 15 4.01 10.82 -31.27
N ILE A 16 2.86 10.46 -30.73
CA ILE A 16 1.64 10.10 -31.48
C ILE A 16 0.54 11.10 -31.14
N GLU A 17 -0.09 11.68 -32.17
CA GLU A 17 -1.17 12.66 -32.00
C GLU A 17 -2.48 12.01 -31.52
N HIS A 18 -2.80 10.81 -32.03
CA HIS A 18 -4.01 10.08 -31.65
C HIS A 18 -3.92 9.42 -30.27
N THR A 19 -4.85 9.79 -29.38
CA THR A 19 -4.91 9.30 -27.99
C THR A 19 -5.05 7.78 -27.88
N GLU A 20 -5.80 7.15 -28.77
CA GLU A 20 -6.03 5.69 -28.74
C GLU A 20 -4.74 4.91 -28.98
N LEU A 21 -4.01 5.26 -30.04
CA LEU A 21 -2.73 4.65 -30.38
C LEU A 21 -1.68 4.89 -29.30
N PHE A 22 -1.70 6.08 -28.69
CA PHE A 22 -0.82 6.42 -27.57
C PHE A 22 -1.06 5.54 -26.35
N VAL A 23 -2.33 5.31 -25.97
CA VAL A 23 -2.71 4.40 -24.87
C VAL A 23 -2.26 2.97 -25.18
N ILE A 24 -2.54 2.47 -26.39
CA ILE A 24 -2.17 1.12 -26.82
C ILE A 24 -0.65 0.94 -26.74
N LEU A 25 0.13 1.93 -27.21
CA LEU A 25 1.58 1.91 -27.14
C LEU A 25 2.08 1.79 -25.69
N ILE A 26 1.56 2.62 -24.78
CA ILE A 26 1.96 2.62 -23.38
C ILE A 26 1.65 1.27 -22.72
N LEU A 27 0.44 0.76 -22.90
CA LEU A 27 0.05 -0.54 -22.36
C LEU A 27 0.91 -1.66 -22.95
N SER A 28 1.22 -1.59 -24.25
CA SER A 28 2.11 -2.54 -24.92
C SER A 28 3.50 -2.53 -24.31
N ILE A 29 4.08 -1.35 -24.04
CA ILE A 29 5.39 -1.23 -23.38
C ILE A 29 5.35 -1.88 -22.00
N ILE A 30 4.31 -1.63 -21.20
CA ILE A 30 4.15 -2.18 -19.85
C ILE A 30 4.04 -3.71 -19.91
N VAL A 31 3.17 -4.25 -20.77
CA VAL A 31 2.94 -5.71 -20.91
C VAL A 31 4.16 -6.42 -21.48
N LEU A 32 4.81 -5.86 -22.50
CA LEU A 32 6.04 -6.44 -23.08
C LEU A 32 7.18 -6.44 -22.07
N SER A 33 7.32 -5.39 -21.25
CA SER A 33 8.32 -5.35 -20.18
C SER A 33 8.04 -6.39 -19.09
N ALA A 34 6.76 -6.56 -18.70
CA ALA A 34 6.35 -7.60 -17.76
C ALA A 34 6.64 -9.01 -18.30
N GLY A 35 6.30 -9.27 -19.57
CA GLY A 35 6.58 -10.54 -20.25
C GLY A 35 8.08 -10.81 -20.39
N ALA A 36 8.87 -9.80 -20.78
CA ALA A 36 10.33 -9.90 -20.85
C ALA A 36 10.95 -10.22 -19.48
N ALA A 37 10.47 -9.60 -18.41
CA ALA A 37 10.90 -9.92 -17.05
C ALA A 37 10.58 -11.37 -16.69
N SER A 38 9.37 -11.85 -17.02
CA SER A 38 8.96 -13.24 -16.80
C SER A 38 9.86 -14.24 -17.54
N HIS A 39 10.22 -13.96 -18.79
CA HIS A 39 11.17 -14.77 -19.57
C HIS A 39 12.58 -14.84 -18.95
N LEU A 40 12.99 -13.82 -18.21
CA LEU A 40 14.27 -13.80 -17.48
C LEU A 40 14.18 -14.43 -16.08
N GLY A 41 13.03 -15.01 -15.71
CA GLY A 41 12.78 -15.59 -14.38
C GLY A 41 12.54 -14.54 -13.28
N LEU A 42 12.29 -13.28 -13.66
CA LEU A 42 11.91 -12.22 -12.73
C LEU A 42 10.38 -12.14 -12.60
N SER A 43 9.90 -11.52 -11.52
CA SER A 43 8.47 -11.26 -11.37
C SER A 43 7.96 -10.27 -12.42
N GLU A 44 6.82 -10.57 -13.04
CA GLU A 44 6.11 -9.69 -13.97
C GLU A 44 5.89 -8.28 -13.40
N ALA A 45 5.60 -8.20 -12.10
CA ALA A 45 5.39 -6.94 -11.39
C ALA A 45 6.65 -6.04 -11.41
N ILE A 46 7.86 -6.64 -11.37
CA ILE A 46 9.11 -5.91 -11.47
C ILE A 46 9.29 -5.36 -12.90
N GLY A 47 8.97 -6.16 -13.92
CA GLY A 47 9.02 -5.72 -15.32
C GLY A 47 8.07 -4.55 -15.61
N ALA A 48 6.83 -4.63 -15.13
CA ALA A 48 5.85 -3.55 -15.25
C ALA A 48 6.29 -2.29 -14.48
N PHE A 49 6.84 -2.45 -13.27
CA PHE A 49 7.36 -1.35 -12.46
C PHE A 49 8.50 -0.61 -13.15
N LEU A 50 9.46 -1.35 -13.72
CA LEU A 50 10.58 -0.76 -14.46
C LEU A 50 10.11 -0.02 -15.72
N ALA A 51 9.13 -0.54 -16.46
CA ALA A 51 8.52 0.18 -17.57
C ALA A 51 7.89 1.50 -17.11
N GLY A 52 7.10 1.47 -16.02
CA GLY A 52 6.52 2.67 -15.43
C GLY A 52 7.59 3.69 -15.02
N LEU A 53 8.69 3.25 -14.42
CA LEU A 53 9.81 4.10 -14.04
C LEU A 53 10.43 4.78 -15.27
N LEU A 54 10.70 4.03 -16.34
CA LEU A 54 11.24 4.57 -17.58
C LEU A 54 10.29 5.58 -18.24
N LEU A 55 8.99 5.27 -18.26
CA LEU A 55 7.96 6.15 -18.81
C LEU A 55 7.81 7.45 -17.98
N SER A 56 8.00 7.37 -16.66
CA SER A 56 7.91 8.53 -15.77
C SER A 56 9.01 9.59 -16.01
N GLU A 57 10.14 9.18 -16.60
CA GLU A 57 11.24 10.08 -16.95
C GLU A 57 11.07 10.78 -18.31
N THR A 58 10.07 10.38 -19.11
CA THR A 58 9.81 10.96 -20.44
C THR A 58 9.22 12.36 -20.35
N LYS A 59 9.29 13.13 -21.45
CA LYS A 59 8.67 14.47 -21.52
C LYS A 59 7.15 14.39 -21.39
N GLN A 60 6.55 13.29 -21.84
CA GLN A 60 5.11 13.08 -21.87
C GLN A 60 4.56 12.45 -20.58
N ARG A 61 5.35 12.37 -19.49
CA ARG A 61 4.95 11.71 -18.22
C ARG A 61 3.55 12.08 -17.71
N HIS A 62 3.12 13.33 -17.89
CA HIS A 62 1.81 13.79 -17.43
C HIS A 62 0.69 13.18 -18.29
N ARG A 63 0.83 13.27 -19.63
CA ARG A 63 -0.08 12.65 -20.59
C ARG A 63 -0.16 11.13 -20.42
N ILE A 64 0.99 10.49 -20.15
CA ILE A 64 1.06 9.04 -19.84
C ILE A 64 0.27 8.74 -18.56
N SER A 65 0.48 9.52 -17.50
CA SER A 65 -0.22 9.31 -16.22
C SER A 65 -1.73 9.46 -16.37
N GLU A 66 -2.20 10.44 -17.13
CA GLU A 66 -3.64 10.64 -17.38
C GLU A 66 -4.23 9.53 -18.23
N ALA A 67 -3.50 9.09 -19.26
CA ALA A 67 -3.90 8.00 -20.14
C ALA A 67 -4.02 6.65 -19.40
N ILE A 68 -3.09 6.35 -18.48
CA ILE A 68 -3.07 5.07 -17.74
C ILE A 68 -4.08 5.06 -16.59
N LYS A 69 -4.35 6.20 -15.95
CA LYS A 69 -5.20 6.28 -14.74
C LYS A 69 -6.51 5.48 -14.80
N PRO A 70 -7.34 5.56 -15.86
CA PRO A 70 -8.55 4.74 -15.94
C PRO A 70 -8.25 3.24 -16.03
N PHE A 71 -7.19 2.83 -16.73
CA PHE A 71 -6.77 1.44 -16.81
C PHE A 71 -6.23 0.92 -15.49
N GLN A 72 -5.52 1.74 -14.72
CA GLN A 72 -5.10 1.39 -13.36
C GLN A 72 -6.32 1.12 -12.48
N GLN A 73 -7.30 2.02 -12.47
CA GLN A 73 -8.52 1.86 -11.67
C GLN A 73 -9.31 0.60 -12.06
N PHE A 74 -9.47 0.38 -13.36
CA PHE A 74 -10.16 -0.79 -13.90
C PHE A 74 -9.40 -2.09 -13.58
N SER A 75 -8.09 -2.12 -13.79
CA SER A 75 -7.25 -3.30 -13.52
C SER A 75 -7.23 -3.63 -12.03
N THR A 76 -7.18 -2.62 -11.16
CA THR A 76 -7.27 -2.81 -9.70
C THR A 76 -8.62 -3.42 -9.32
N ALA A 77 -9.74 -2.94 -9.89
CA ALA A 77 -11.06 -3.50 -9.63
C ALA A 77 -11.16 -4.97 -10.08
N ILE A 78 -10.72 -5.28 -11.30
CA ILE A 78 -10.68 -6.66 -11.82
C ILE A 78 -9.78 -7.54 -10.95
N PHE A 79 -8.60 -7.07 -10.57
CA PHE A 79 -7.68 -7.79 -9.72
C PHE A 79 -8.35 -8.19 -8.40
N PHE A 80 -9.04 -7.27 -7.71
CA PHE A 80 -9.69 -7.59 -6.45
C PHE A 80 -10.86 -8.56 -6.61
N VAL A 81 -11.63 -8.46 -7.71
CA VAL A 81 -12.69 -9.43 -8.02
C VAL A 81 -12.11 -10.82 -8.31
N ALA A 82 -11.10 -10.91 -9.17
CA ALA A 82 -10.41 -12.16 -9.49
C ALA A 82 -9.74 -12.78 -8.26
N PHE A 83 -9.05 -11.96 -7.46
CA PHE A 83 -8.44 -12.38 -6.20
C PHE A 83 -9.50 -12.95 -5.24
N GLY A 84 -10.60 -12.23 -5.03
CA GLY A 84 -11.70 -12.68 -4.19
C GLY A 84 -12.33 -14.00 -4.66
N MET A 85 -12.47 -14.20 -5.98
CA MET A 85 -12.94 -15.47 -6.54
C MET A 85 -11.91 -16.60 -6.43
N SER A 86 -10.62 -16.26 -6.39
CA SER A 86 -9.53 -17.24 -6.25
C SER A 86 -9.35 -17.75 -4.82
N VAL A 87 -9.95 -17.09 -3.81
CA VAL A 87 -9.88 -17.55 -2.43
C VAL A 87 -10.71 -18.81 -2.26
N ASP A 88 -10.09 -19.89 -1.77
CA ASP A 88 -10.85 -21.10 -1.45
C ASP A 88 -11.51 -20.99 -0.07
N TYR A 89 -12.84 -20.88 -0.10
CA TYR A 89 -13.71 -20.74 1.06
C TYR A 89 -13.91 -22.04 1.86
N LYS A 90 -13.68 -23.22 1.27
CA LYS A 90 -14.00 -24.51 1.91
C LYS A 90 -13.13 -24.80 3.13
N HIS A 91 -11.87 -24.38 3.08
CA HIS A 91 -10.90 -24.60 4.17
C HIS A 91 -10.55 -23.30 4.90
N MET A 92 -11.19 -22.19 4.52
CA MET A 92 -10.91 -20.87 5.07
C MET A 92 -11.17 -20.83 6.57
N GLY A 93 -12.28 -21.41 7.03
CA GLY A 93 -12.71 -21.37 8.43
C GLY A 93 -11.65 -21.85 9.43
N SER A 94 -10.94 -22.93 9.09
CA SER A 94 -9.87 -23.50 9.94
C SER A 94 -8.63 -22.62 10.00
N LEU A 95 -8.36 -21.84 8.96
CA LEU A 95 -7.17 -20.99 8.84
C LEU A 95 -7.38 -19.55 9.32
N ILE A 96 -8.64 -19.13 9.57
CA ILE A 96 -8.96 -17.80 10.11
C ILE A 96 -8.16 -17.49 11.39
N PRO A 97 -8.10 -18.37 12.41
CA PRO A 97 -7.34 -18.08 13.64
C PRO A 97 -5.86 -17.83 13.38
N ILE A 98 -5.26 -18.61 12.46
CA ILE A 98 -3.86 -18.47 12.06
C ILE A 98 -3.66 -17.15 11.31
N GLY A 99 -4.56 -16.80 10.39
CA GLY A 99 -4.52 -15.54 9.66
C GLY A 99 -4.62 -14.33 10.58
N ILE A 100 -5.52 -14.37 11.57
CA ILE A 100 -5.64 -13.33 12.61
C ILE A 100 -4.37 -13.25 13.44
N PHE A 101 -3.81 -14.38 13.87
CA PHE A 101 -2.58 -14.42 14.65
C PHE A 101 -1.40 -13.77 13.90
N ILE A 102 -1.23 -14.10 12.60
CA ILE A 102 -0.20 -13.49 11.74
C ILE A 102 -0.45 -11.99 11.58
N PHE A 103 -1.71 -11.59 11.35
CA PHE A 103 -2.07 -10.17 11.22
C PHE A 103 -1.76 -9.37 12.48
N VAL A 104 -2.14 -9.87 13.67
CA VAL A 104 -1.88 -9.21 14.94
C VAL A 104 -0.38 -9.11 15.21
N THR A 105 0.36 -10.21 15.03
CA THR A 105 1.80 -10.24 15.27
C THR A 105 2.56 -9.27 14.36
N THR A 106 2.23 -9.27 13.07
CA THR A 106 2.87 -8.37 12.09
C THR A 106 2.48 -6.90 12.30
N SER A 107 1.22 -6.63 12.65
CA SER A 107 0.75 -5.27 12.97
C SER A 107 1.42 -4.73 14.23
N PHE A 108 1.51 -5.54 15.28
CA PHE A 108 2.21 -5.18 16.51
C PHE A 108 3.69 -4.85 16.24
N SER A 109 4.39 -5.69 15.47
CA SER A 109 5.77 -5.45 15.07
C SER A 109 5.94 -4.10 14.34
N LYS A 110 5.03 -3.76 13.43
CA LYS A 110 5.04 -2.48 12.71
C LYS A 110 4.79 -1.28 13.62
N VAL A 111 3.80 -1.38 14.52
CA VAL A 111 3.50 -0.31 15.48
C VAL A 111 4.67 -0.10 16.42
N PHE A 112 5.24 -1.19 16.93
CA PHE A 112 6.41 -1.15 17.80
C PHE A 112 7.62 -0.53 17.08
N GLY A 113 7.90 -0.96 15.84
CA GLY A 113 8.97 -0.38 15.02
C GLY A 113 8.77 1.11 14.76
N GLY A 114 7.58 1.52 14.34
CA GLY A 114 7.24 2.93 14.11
C GLY A 114 7.31 3.77 15.38
N TYR A 115 6.93 3.22 16.54
CA TYR A 115 7.06 3.88 17.82
C TYR A 115 8.53 4.07 18.24
N CYS A 116 9.35 3.03 18.08
CA CYS A 116 10.79 3.09 18.37
C CYS A 116 11.49 4.14 17.50
N ILE A 117 11.20 4.15 16.19
CA ILE A 117 11.72 5.16 15.25
C ILE A 117 11.23 6.56 15.66
N GLY A 118 9.94 6.71 15.96
CA GLY A 118 9.42 8.01 16.37
C GLY A 118 10.10 8.54 17.64
N LYS A 119 10.44 7.66 18.57
CA LYS A 119 11.20 8.01 19.78
C LYS A 119 12.64 8.45 19.46
N THR A 120 13.33 7.80 18.51
CA THR A 120 14.68 8.22 18.11
C THR A 120 14.70 9.59 17.44
N TYR A 121 13.61 9.98 16.78
CA TYR A 121 13.42 11.31 16.18
C TYR A 121 12.71 12.31 17.10
N ALA A 122 12.63 12.04 18.42
CA ALA A 122 12.02 12.92 19.42
C ALA A 122 10.56 13.33 19.14
N LEU A 123 9.81 12.49 18.42
CA LEU A 123 8.38 12.72 18.20
C LEU A 123 7.58 12.48 19.48
N SER A 124 6.45 13.19 19.61
CA SER A 124 5.51 12.97 20.71
C SER A 124 5.00 11.53 20.71
N LYS A 125 4.66 10.96 21.88
CA LYS A 125 4.14 9.58 21.98
C LYS A 125 2.96 9.32 21.01
N ARG A 126 2.09 10.32 20.85
CA ARG A 126 0.96 10.27 19.90
C ARG A 126 1.45 10.23 18.45
N ALA A 127 2.40 11.08 18.08
CA ALA A 127 2.98 11.08 16.73
C ALA A 127 3.73 9.77 16.42
N SER A 128 4.52 9.25 17.36
CA SER A 128 5.23 7.97 17.21
C SER A 128 4.29 6.78 17.04
N LEU A 129 3.17 6.73 17.76
CA LEU A 129 2.15 5.70 17.53
C LEU A 129 1.47 5.87 16.18
N ARG A 130 1.12 7.11 15.79
CA ARG A 130 0.49 7.38 14.49
C ARG A 130 1.38 6.95 13.32
N LEU A 131 2.71 7.11 13.44
CA LEU A 131 3.68 6.54 12.51
C LEU A 131 3.63 5.00 12.48
N GLY A 132 3.51 4.36 13.64
CA GLY A 132 3.34 2.91 13.71
C GLY A 132 2.06 2.41 13.03
N PHE A 133 0.93 3.07 13.28
CA PHE A 133 -0.36 2.75 12.66
C PHE A 133 -0.37 3.00 11.16
N SER A 134 0.32 4.02 10.65
CA SER A 134 0.41 4.28 9.21
C SER A 134 1.19 3.19 8.45
N LEU A 135 2.00 2.39 9.15
CA LEU A 135 2.70 1.25 8.56
C LEU A 135 1.83 0.00 8.47
N ILE A 136 0.71 -0.10 9.20
CA ILE A 136 -0.12 -1.32 9.25
C ILE A 136 -0.71 -1.66 7.87
N PRO A 137 -1.44 -0.76 7.19
CA PRO A 137 -2.01 -1.06 5.87
C PRO A 137 -0.93 -1.57 4.94
N ARG A 138 -1.27 -2.61 4.18
CA ARG A 138 -0.40 -3.12 3.13
C ARG A 138 -0.63 -2.27 1.89
N GLY A 139 0.46 -1.79 1.28
CA GLY A 139 0.37 -1.10 0.00
C GLY A 139 -0.17 -2.03 -1.09
N GLU A 140 -0.77 -1.45 -2.13
CA GLU A 140 -1.37 -2.17 -3.27
C GLU A 140 -0.42 -3.22 -3.86
N PHE A 141 0.87 -2.91 -3.91
CA PHE A 141 1.90 -3.83 -4.40
C PHE A 141 2.02 -5.12 -3.58
N SER A 142 1.92 -5.04 -2.25
CA SER A 142 1.95 -6.24 -1.39
C SER A 142 0.74 -7.14 -1.63
N ILE A 143 -0.41 -6.53 -1.89
CA ILE A 143 -1.66 -7.24 -2.18
C ILE A 143 -1.55 -7.93 -3.54
N ILE A 144 -1.04 -7.24 -4.57
CA ILE A 144 -0.82 -7.80 -5.90
C ILE A 144 0.09 -9.03 -5.83
N LEU A 145 1.23 -8.92 -5.13
CA LEU A 145 2.16 -10.04 -4.96
C LEU A 145 1.50 -11.22 -4.23
N ALA A 146 0.75 -10.96 -3.17
CA ALA A 146 -0.01 -11.98 -2.47
C ALA A 146 -1.06 -12.64 -3.39
N GLY A 147 -1.70 -11.87 -4.27
CA GLY A 147 -2.61 -12.36 -5.29
C GLY A 147 -1.95 -13.32 -6.27
N THR A 148 -0.72 -13.02 -6.72
CA THR A 148 0.03 -13.95 -7.59
C THR A 148 0.29 -15.30 -6.92
N ILE A 149 0.52 -15.33 -5.61
CA ILE A 149 0.68 -16.57 -4.84
C ILE A 149 -0.64 -17.32 -4.73
N ALA A 150 -1.74 -16.61 -4.41
CA ALA A 150 -3.06 -17.20 -4.30
C ALA A 150 -3.53 -17.84 -5.62
N MET A 151 -3.20 -17.19 -6.74
CA MET A 151 -3.56 -17.63 -8.10
C MET A 151 -2.56 -18.62 -8.71
N SER A 152 -1.37 -18.80 -8.12
CA SER A 152 -0.33 -19.68 -8.65
C SER A 152 -0.75 -21.15 -8.62
N SER A 153 -0.64 -21.87 -9.73
CA SER A 153 -0.98 -23.30 -9.79
C SER A 153 -0.11 -24.19 -8.88
N HIS A 154 1.13 -23.77 -8.60
CA HIS A 154 2.14 -24.56 -7.88
C HIS A 154 2.12 -24.34 -6.36
N ALA A 155 1.38 -23.36 -5.86
CA ALA A 155 1.33 -23.08 -4.43
C ALA A 155 0.52 -24.15 -3.68
N PRO A 156 1.01 -24.67 -2.54
CA PRO A 156 0.25 -25.56 -1.66
C PRO A 156 -1.11 -24.95 -1.30
N TYR A 157 -2.13 -25.79 -1.31
CA TYR A 157 -3.51 -25.38 -1.05
C TYR A 157 -3.70 -24.59 0.29
N PRO A 158 -3.07 -24.98 1.42
CA PRO A 158 -3.17 -24.20 2.66
C PRO A 158 -2.58 -22.79 2.55
N LEU A 159 -1.52 -22.62 1.75
CA LEU A 159 -0.89 -21.31 1.56
C LEU A 159 -1.81 -20.38 0.77
N LYS A 160 -2.48 -20.86 -0.27
CA LYS A 160 -3.44 -20.05 -1.04
C LYS A 160 -4.57 -19.51 -0.17
N SER A 161 -5.21 -20.38 0.60
CA SER A 161 -6.32 -20.01 1.47
C SER A 161 -5.85 -19.08 2.60
N LEU A 162 -4.69 -19.35 3.21
CA LEU A 162 -4.10 -18.47 4.23
C LEU A 162 -3.74 -17.09 3.68
N THR A 163 -3.14 -17.01 2.48
CA THR A 163 -2.84 -15.75 1.81
C THR A 163 -4.12 -14.96 1.52
N GLY A 164 -5.17 -15.63 1.05
CA GLY A 164 -6.51 -15.06 0.88
C GLY A 164 -7.03 -14.39 2.15
N VAL A 165 -7.11 -15.16 3.24
CA VAL A 165 -7.55 -14.69 4.56
C VAL A 165 -6.72 -13.49 5.04
N TYR A 166 -5.40 -13.61 4.97
CA TYR A 166 -4.49 -12.58 5.47
C TYR A 166 -4.60 -11.27 4.66
N VAL A 167 -4.71 -11.35 3.34
CA VAL A 167 -4.89 -10.17 2.49
C VAL A 167 -6.22 -9.49 2.77
N LEU A 168 -7.32 -10.25 2.86
CA LEU A 168 -8.64 -9.68 3.17
C LEU A 168 -8.66 -9.02 4.55
N LEU A 169 -8.12 -9.70 5.58
CA LEU A 169 -7.98 -9.14 6.92
C LEU A 169 -7.14 -7.87 6.89
N SER A 170 -5.97 -7.88 6.25
CA SER A 170 -5.06 -6.73 6.24
C SER A 170 -5.58 -5.55 5.43
N ALA A 171 -6.31 -5.79 4.33
CA ALA A 171 -6.92 -4.74 3.52
C ALA A 171 -8.04 -4.02 4.29
N ILE A 172 -8.88 -4.77 5.01
CA ILE A 172 -10.01 -4.21 5.76
C ILE A 172 -9.54 -3.66 7.11
N LEU A 173 -9.00 -4.52 7.98
CA LEU A 173 -8.61 -4.16 9.34
C LEU A 173 -7.44 -3.19 9.35
N GLY A 174 -6.46 -3.36 8.47
CA GLY A 174 -5.32 -2.45 8.40
C GLY A 174 -5.76 -1.03 8.05
N SER A 175 -6.64 -0.87 7.07
CA SER A 175 -7.20 0.44 6.67
C SER A 175 -8.03 1.07 7.78
N ILE A 176 -8.87 0.28 8.47
CA ILE A 176 -9.66 0.75 9.62
C ILE A 176 -8.76 1.20 10.77
N LEU A 177 -7.74 0.40 11.11
CA LEU A 177 -6.79 0.73 12.19
C LEU A 177 -6.01 2.01 11.90
N MET A 178 -5.62 2.27 10.65
CA MET A 178 -4.98 3.52 10.27
C MET A 178 -5.95 4.70 10.32
N LYS A 179 -7.18 4.53 9.82
CA LYS A 179 -8.20 5.60 9.81
C LYS A 179 -8.59 6.00 11.23
N GLU A 180 -8.81 5.03 12.11
CA GLU A 180 -9.19 5.23 13.51
C GLU A 180 -7.98 5.30 14.45
N ALA A 181 -6.77 5.52 13.90
CA ALA A 181 -5.55 5.56 14.70
C ALA A 181 -5.63 6.61 15.82
N ASP A 182 -6.20 7.78 15.54
CA ASP A 182 -6.35 8.84 16.54
C ASP A 182 -7.32 8.42 17.67
N TRP A 183 -8.38 7.65 17.37
CA TRP A 183 -9.30 7.08 18.36
C TRP A 183 -8.60 6.00 19.21
N PHE A 184 -7.86 5.08 18.58
CA PHE A 184 -7.09 4.04 19.29
C PHE A 184 -6.00 4.63 20.19
N ILE A 185 -5.30 5.67 19.71
CA ILE A 185 -4.28 6.38 20.48
C ILE A 185 -4.90 7.07 21.69
N LYS A 186 -6.08 7.70 21.53
CA LYS A 186 -6.82 8.28 22.65
C LYS A 186 -7.24 7.21 23.66
N TRP A 187 -7.81 6.10 23.22
CA TRP A 187 -8.21 5.00 24.10
C TRP A 187 -7.03 4.45 24.93
N PHE A 188 -5.84 4.37 24.34
CA PHE A 188 -4.64 3.88 25.03
C PHE A 188 -4.03 4.90 26.02
N PHE A 189 -4.29 6.21 25.85
CA PHE A 189 -3.66 7.27 26.65
C PHE A 189 -4.61 8.05 27.57
N GLU A 190 -5.89 8.24 27.22
CA GLU A 190 -6.88 9.00 28.01
C GLU A 190 -7.42 8.20 29.21
N GLY A 191 -7.09 6.90 29.33
CA GLY A 191 -7.24 6.14 30.59
C GLY A 191 -6.26 6.57 31.70
N LYS A 192 -5.25 7.39 31.38
CA LYS A 192 -4.22 7.85 32.35
C LYS A 192 -4.22 9.36 32.65
N ASP A 193 -5.11 10.14 32.03
CA ASP A 193 -5.13 11.61 32.16
C ASP A 193 -6.38 12.13 32.92
N LYS A 194 -6.88 11.34 33.87
CA LYS A 194 -7.82 11.81 34.91
C LYS A 194 -7.03 12.04 36.20
N GLY A 195 -6.25 13.11 36.25
CA GLY A 195 -5.36 13.36 37.37
C GLY A 195 -4.75 14.75 37.45
N HIS A 196 -5.51 15.81 37.19
CA HIS A 196 -5.24 17.10 37.84
C HIS A 196 -6.55 17.89 38.01
N PRO A 197 -7.02 18.13 39.25
CA PRO A 197 -8.20 18.94 39.50
C PRO A 197 -7.91 20.41 39.17
N GLN A 198 -8.87 21.06 38.51
CA GLN A 198 -8.96 22.51 38.47
C GLN A 198 -9.26 23.03 39.87
N MET A 199 -8.37 23.86 40.42
CA MET A 199 -8.61 24.83 41.49
C MET A 199 -7.70 26.02 41.19
N GLY A 200 -8.11 27.28 41.17
CA GLY A 200 -9.37 27.95 41.37
C GLY A 200 -9.13 29.42 41.00
N GLY A 201 -10.14 30.12 40.50
CA GLY A 201 -10.03 31.55 40.23
C GLY A 201 -10.18 32.37 41.51
N HIS A 202 -9.39 33.45 41.66
CA HIS A 202 -9.90 34.73 42.15
C HIS A 202 -8.89 35.88 42.00
N SER A 203 -9.30 36.87 41.21
CA SER A 203 -9.34 38.31 41.52
C SER A 203 -8.07 39.18 41.58
N ALA A 204 -8.22 40.30 40.85
CA ALA A 204 -7.67 41.64 41.07
C ALA A 204 -6.16 41.80 40.79
N ARG A 205 -5.66 42.89 40.18
CA ARG A 205 -6.12 44.28 40.17
C ARG A 205 -5.32 45.09 39.13
N MET A 206 -5.93 46.17 38.65
CA MET A 206 -5.32 47.35 38.01
C MET A 206 -3.84 47.63 38.33
N LYS A 207 -3.05 47.98 37.31
CA LYS A 207 -2.48 49.32 37.14
C LYS A 207 -1.83 49.46 35.76
N VAL A 208 -2.43 50.31 34.93
CA VAL A 208 -1.72 51.05 33.88
C VAL A 208 -1.81 52.50 34.34
N GLU A 209 -0.69 53.00 34.84
CA GLU A 209 -0.31 54.42 34.81
C GLU A 209 1.05 54.46 34.12
#